data_AF-A0A256XLM2-F1
#
_entry.id   AF-A0A256XLM2-F1
#
_cell.length_a   1.000
_cell.length_b   1.000
_cell.length_c   1.000
_cell.angle_alpha   90.00
_cell.angle_beta   90.00
_cell.angle_gamma   90.00
#
_symmetry.space_group_name_H-M   'P 1'
#
loop_
_entity.id
_entity.type
_entity.pdbx_description
1 polymer ?
#
loop_
_entity_poly.entity_id
_entity_poly.type
_entity_poly.pdbx_seq_one_letter_code
_entity_poly.pdbx_strand_id
1 'polypeptide(L)'
;MTKETKTIAVSYETYLALLDFKKSTKAKTLDETIRNLIKLSRLALAREVLDYIKSRKLSEEEEEVLKELRGKMRREKEWQRRF
;
A
#
# COMPACT_ATOMS: atom_id res chain seq x y z
N MET A 1 23.36 8.42 7.74
CA MET A 1 22.88 8.21 6.36
C MET A 1 22.35 9.53 5.82
N THR A 2 23.05 10.14 4.89
CA THR A 2 22.57 11.32 4.14
C THR A 2 21.40 10.85 3.28
N LYS A 3 20.17 11.34 3.54
CA LYS A 3 19.02 11.02 2.70
C LYS A 3 19.24 11.66 1.32
N GLU A 4 19.44 10.86 0.29
CA GLU A 4 19.42 11.34 -1.09
C GLU A 4 18.05 11.96 -1.37
N THR A 5 18.04 13.23 -1.77
CA THR A 5 16.82 13.94 -2.15
C THR A 5 16.65 13.83 -3.65
N LYS A 6 15.51 13.31 -4.10
CA LYS A 6 15.16 13.21 -5.51
C LYS A 6 13.97 14.12 -5.80
N THR A 7 14.06 14.89 -6.88
CA THR A 7 12.98 15.78 -7.34
C THR A 7 12.21 15.09 -8.46
N ILE A 8 10.89 15.17 -8.41
CA ILE A 8 9.99 14.59 -9.41
C ILE A 8 9.08 15.71 -9.91
N ALA A 9 8.97 15.85 -11.23
CA ALA A 9 8.01 16.74 -11.85
C ALA A 9 6.64 16.05 -11.94
N VAL A 10 5.59 16.78 -11.58
CA VAL A 10 4.20 16.33 -11.66
C VAL A 10 3.35 17.41 -12.31
N SER A 11 2.17 17.05 -12.80
CA SER A 11 1.23 18.05 -13.29
C SER A 11 0.75 18.96 -12.14
N TYR A 12 0.30 20.16 -12.49
CA TYR A 12 -0.26 21.10 -11.52
C TYR A 12 -1.46 20.51 -10.76
N GLU A 13 -2.32 19.78 -11.47
CA GLU A 13 -3.49 19.09 -10.89
C GLU A 13 -3.08 18.03 -9.87
N THR A 14 -2.09 17.20 -10.19
CA THR A 14 -1.55 16.20 -9.26
C THR A 14 -0.90 16.87 -8.05
N TYR A 15 -0.20 17.99 -8.24
CA TYR A 15 0.37 18.75 -7.13
C TYR A 15 -0.71 19.27 -6.17
N LEU A 16 -1.80 19.84 -6.68
CA LEU A 16 -2.93 20.29 -5.86
C LEU A 16 -3.57 19.14 -5.09
N ALA A 17 -3.81 18.01 -5.76
CA ALA A 17 -4.37 16.82 -5.10
C ALA A 17 -3.47 16.31 -3.96
N LEU A 18 -2.15 16.32 -4.15
CA LEU A 18 -1.18 15.95 -3.11
C LEU A 18 -1.19 16.95 -1.94
N LEU A 19 -1.35 18.25 -2.19
CA LEU A 19 -1.45 19.25 -1.13
C LEU A 19 -2.70 19.07 -0.28
N ASP A 20 -3.85 18.80 -0.90
CA ASP A 20 -5.08 18.58 -0.17
C ASP A 20 -5.05 17.26 0.61
N PHE A 21 -4.45 16.22 0.03
CA PHE A 21 -4.20 14.97 0.74
C PHE A 21 -3.22 15.13 1.91
N LYS A 22 -2.19 15.98 1.78
CA LYS A 22 -1.28 16.33 2.88
C LYS A 22 -2.02 16.98 4.05
N LYS A 23 -2.98 17.87 3.77
CA LYS A 23 -3.82 18.51 4.80
C LYS A 23 -4.69 17.48 5.52
N SER A 24 -5.35 16.58 4.78
CA SER A 24 -6.25 15.58 5.37
C SER A 24 -5.51 14.55 6.23
N THR A 25 -4.30 14.16 5.83
CA THR A 25 -3.45 13.21 6.56
C THR A 25 -2.56 13.85 7.62
N LYS A 26 -2.57 15.19 7.74
CA LYS A 26 -1.70 15.99 8.61
C LYS A 26 -0.19 15.69 8.44
N ALA A 27 0.22 15.27 7.24
CA ALA A 27 1.62 14.97 6.96
C ALA A 27 2.47 16.24 6.96
N LYS A 28 3.69 16.15 7.49
CA LYS A 28 4.61 17.29 7.62
C LYS A 28 5.26 17.61 6.27
N THR A 29 5.66 16.59 5.51
CA THR A 29 6.35 16.73 4.22
C THR A 29 5.59 16.06 3.07
N LEU A 30 5.92 16.44 1.83
CA LEU A 30 5.38 15.75 0.64
C LEU A 30 5.91 14.31 0.51
N ASP A 31 7.14 14.04 0.94
CA ASP A 31 7.66 12.65 1.01
C ASP A 31 6.82 11.79 1.96
N GLU A 32 6.50 12.30 3.15
CA GLU A 32 5.62 11.62 4.09
C GLU A 32 4.20 11.43 3.51
N THR A 33 3.70 12.44 2.81
CA THR A 33 2.40 12.41 2.12
C THR A 33 2.37 11.29 1.08
N ILE A 34 3.40 11.17 0.24
CA ILE A 34 3.51 10.12 -0.79
C ILE A 34 3.61 8.74 -0.15
N ARG A 35 4.40 8.58 0.93
CA ARG A 35 4.48 7.30 1.65
C ARG A 35 3.13 6.88 2.23
N ASN A 36 2.40 7.83 2.83
CA ASN A 36 1.07 7.60 3.36
C ASN A 36 0.08 7.23 2.25
N LEU A 37 0.14 7.92 1.10
CA LEU A 37 -0.68 7.64 -0.07
C LEU A 37 -0.45 6.21 -0.57
N ILE A 38 0.81 5.80 -0.76
CA ILE A 38 1.16 4.45 -1.21
C ILE A 38 0.66 3.40 -0.21
N LYS A 39 0.85 3.65 1.10
CA LYS A 39 0.38 2.76 2.16
C LYS A 39 -1.13 2.59 2.12
N LEU A 40 -1.88 3.69 2.01
CA LEU A 40 -3.34 3.66 1.96
C LEU A 40 -3.86 3.02 0.67
N SER A 41 -3.22 3.27 -0.47
CA SER A 41 -3.56 2.63 -1.74
C SER A 41 -3.40 1.11 -1.67
N ARG A 42 -2.32 0.62 -1.05
CA ARG A 42 -2.12 -0.82 -0.81
C ARG A 42 -3.20 -1.40 0.10
N LEU A 43 -3.61 -0.68 1.15
CA LEU A 43 -4.67 -1.11 2.05
C LEU A 43 -6.04 -1.14 1.36
N ALA A 44 -6.34 -0.14 0.53
CA ALA A 44 -7.57 -0.07 -0.25
C ALA A 44 -7.65 -1.25 -1.24
N LEU A 45 -6.57 -1.52 -1.98
CA LEU A 45 -6.49 -2.66 -2.88
C LEU A 45 -6.64 -3.99 -2.13
N ALA A 46 -5.96 -4.14 -0.99
CA ALA A 46 -6.08 -5.35 -0.18
C ALA A 46 -7.52 -5.56 0.32
N ARG A 47 -8.21 -4.48 0.69
CA ARG A 47 -9.61 -4.53 1.10
C ARG A 47 -10.53 -4.95 -0.05
N GLU A 48 -10.37 -4.34 -1.22
CA GLU A 48 -11.15 -4.69 -2.42
C GLU A 48 -10.96 -6.17 -2.79
N VAL A 49 -9.73 -6.65 -2.77
CA VAL A 49 -9.41 -8.07 -3.00
C VAL A 49 -10.07 -8.97 -1.95
N LEU A 50 -10.04 -8.58 -0.67
CA LEU A 50 -10.70 -9.35 0.39
C LEU A 50 -12.22 -9.36 0.23
N ASP A 51 -12.81 -8.25 -0.19
CA ASP A 51 -14.26 -8.15 -0.43
C ASP A 51 -14.66 -8.97 -1.66
N TYR A 52 -13.85 -8.96 -2.73
CA TYR A 52 -14.00 -9.85 -3.89
C TYR A 52 -13.99 -11.32 -3.48
N ILE A 53 -12.98 -11.75 -2.70
CA ILE A 53 -12.84 -13.12 -2.20
C ILE A 53 -14.03 -13.51 -1.31
N LYS A 54 -14.52 -12.62 -0.43
CA LYS A 54 -15.67 -12.91 0.44
C LYS A 54 -16.99 -13.04 -0.30
N SER A 55 -17.15 -12.29 -1.39
CA SER A 55 -18.38 -12.25 -2.18
C SER A 55 -18.56 -13.45 -3.11
N ARG A 56 -17.50 -14.24 -3.34
CA ARG A 56 -17.49 -15.38 -4.26
C ARG A 56 -17.09 -16.68 -3.55
N LYS A 57 -17.60 -17.80 -4.05
CA LYS A 57 -16.92 -19.09 -3.87
C LYS A 57 -15.71 -19.11 -4.80
N LEU A 58 -14.52 -19.17 -4.23
CA LEU A 58 -13.28 -19.31 -4.98
C LEU A 58 -13.24 -20.66 -5.70
N SER A 59 -12.60 -20.73 -6.86
CA SER A 59 -12.23 -22.01 -7.48
C SER A 59 -11.11 -22.69 -6.69
N GLU A 60 -10.90 -24.00 -6.92
CA GLU A 60 -9.80 -24.75 -6.30
C GLU A 60 -8.43 -24.10 -6.59
N GLU A 61 -8.22 -23.63 -7.83
CA GLU A 61 -6.99 -22.92 -8.24
C GLU A 61 -6.82 -21.60 -7.48
N GLU A 62 -7.89 -20.82 -7.32
CA GLU A 62 -7.86 -19.54 -6.58
C GLU A 62 -7.62 -19.75 -5.08
N GLU A 63 -8.17 -20.82 -4.48
CA GLU A 63 -7.90 -21.19 -3.09
C GLU A 63 -6.44 -21.59 -2.87
N GLU A 64 -5.84 -22.30 -3.82
CA GLU A 64 -4.44 -22.73 -3.74
C GLU A 64 -3.48 -21.53 -3.83
N VAL A 65 -3.73 -20.61 -4.77
CA VAL A 65 -3.00 -19.33 -4.87
C VAL A 65 -3.13 -18.51 -3.59
N LEU A 66 -4.36 -18.43 -3.03
CA LEU A 66 -4.59 -17.71 -1.77
C LEU A 66 -3.83 -18.33 -0.60
N LYS A 67 -3.77 -19.66 -0.53
CA LYS A 67 -3.03 -20.42 0.49
C LYS A 67 -1.53 -20.16 0.39
N GLU A 68 -0.97 -20.16 -0.82
CA GLU A 68 0.45 -19.87 -1.06
C GLU A 68 0.81 -18.43 -0.64
N LEU A 69 -0.03 -17.45 -1.03
CA LEU A 69 0.13 -16.04 -0.66
C LEU A 69 0.11 -15.85 0.87
N ARG A 70 -0.86 -16.46 1.56
CA ARG A 70 -0.92 -16.45 3.03
C ARG A 70 0.36 -17.03 3.66
N GLY A 71 0.89 -18.11 3.09
CA GLY A 71 2.15 -18.72 3.52
C GLY A 71 3.37 -17.80 3.32
N LYS A 72 3.45 -17.08 2.20
CA LYS A 72 4.51 -16.08 1.95
C LYS A 72 4.43 -14.93 2.96
N MET A 73 3.25 -14.35 3.16
CA MET A 73 3.05 -13.25 4.11
C MET A 73 3.40 -13.63 5.55
N ARG A 74 3.10 -14.87 5.97
CA ARG A 74 3.42 -15.36 7.33
C ARG A 74 4.92 -15.44 7.56
N ARG A 75 5.67 -15.98 6.58
CA ARG A 75 7.13 -16.06 6.60
C ARG A 75 7.78 -14.67 6.64
N GLU A 76 7.25 -13.73 5.86
CA GLU A 76 7.74 -12.35 5.84
C GLU A 76 7.50 -11.63 7.19
N LYS A 77 6.34 -11.87 7.82
CA LYS A 77 6.04 -11.38 9.18
C LYS A 77 6.95 -11.97 10.25
N GLU A 78 7.27 -13.27 10.15
CA GLU A 78 8.21 -13.93 11.06
C GLU A 78 9.63 -13.41 10.89
N TRP A 79 10.03 -13.14 9.64
CA TRP A 79 11.32 -12.53 9.32
C TRP A 79 11.43 -11.11 9.89
N GLN A 80 10.40 -10.26 9.71
CA GLN A 80 10.33 -8.91 10.30
C GLN A 80 10.23 -8.87 11.84
N ARG A 81 9.96 -10.00 12.51
CA ARG A 81 9.97 -10.09 13.98
C ARG A 81 11.31 -10.56 14.52
N ARG A 82 12.11 -11.25 13.70
CA ARG A 82 13.44 -11.76 14.07
C ARG A 82 14.54 -10.72 13.89
N PHE A 83 14.32 -9.72 13.04
CA PHE A 83 15.24 -8.64 12.70
C PHE A 83 14.54 -7.29 12.85
#